data_AF-A0A8C5KPU3-F1
#
_entry.id   AF-A0A8C5KPU3-F1
#
_cell.length_a   1.000
_cell.length_b   1.000
_cell.length_c   1.000
_cell.angle_alpha   90.00
_cell.angle_beta   90.00
_cell.angle_gamma   90.00
#
_symmetry.space_group_name_H-M   'P 1'
#
loop_
_entity.id
_entity.type
_entity.pdbx_description
1 polymer ?
#
loop_
_entity_poly.entity_id
_entity_poly.type
_entity_poly.pdbx_seq_one_letter_code
_entity_poly.pdbx_strand_id
1 'polypeptide(L)'
;MVIRVYIASSSGSTAIKKKQQDVLGFLDNRTWMRENVPEDRYPLPPQIFNESQYRGDYDAFFEARENNAVYAFLGLTVPPGSKEAEAQAKQQV
;
A
#
# COMPACT_ATOMS: atom_id res chain seq x y z
N MET A 1 0.39 21.45 4.98
CA MET A 1 1.60 21.36 5.83
C MET A 1 2.77 20.87 4.99
N VAL A 2 3.87 21.62 4.92
CA VAL A 2 5.07 21.29 4.12
C VAL A 2 6.21 21.02 5.08
N ILE A 3 6.74 19.78 5.09
CA ILE A 3 7.91 19.41 5.89
C ILE A 3 9.13 19.53 4.96
N ARG A 4 10.11 20.35 5.34
CA ARG A 4 11.38 20.48 4.61
C ARG A 4 12.49 19.86 5.44
N VAL A 5 13.16 18.85 4.88
CA VAL A 5 14.32 18.20 5.50
C VAL A 5 15.58 18.68 4.78
N TYR A 6 16.54 19.19 5.55
CA TYR A 6 17.85 19.57 5.05
C TYR A 6 18.86 18.52 5.49
N ILE A 7 19.50 17.86 4.53
CA ILE A 7 20.58 16.90 4.78
C ILE A 7 21.90 17.43 4.25
N ALA A 8 22.98 17.22 4.98
CA ALA A 8 24.33 17.49 4.49
C ALA A 8 24.89 16.21 3.85
N SER A 9 25.16 16.23 2.54
CA SER A 9 25.76 15.11 1.80
C SER A 9 27.20 14.77 2.27
N SER A 10 27.85 15.70 2.97
CA SER A 10 29.24 15.64 3.41
C SER A 10 29.47 15.03 4.80
N SER A 11 28.47 14.40 5.43
CA SER A 11 28.71 13.72 6.71
C SER A 11 29.74 12.60 6.54
N GLY A 12 30.85 12.63 7.27
CA GLY A 12 31.85 11.54 7.28
C GLY A 12 31.35 10.24 7.93
N SER A 13 30.17 10.27 8.56
CA SER A 13 29.58 9.13 9.26
C SER A 13 28.58 8.38 8.38
N THR A 14 28.86 7.12 8.09
CA THR A 14 27.94 6.21 7.38
C THR A 14 26.64 5.98 8.15
N ALA A 15 26.70 5.95 9.49
CA ALA A 15 25.52 5.82 10.34
C ALA A 15 24.57 7.02 10.20
N ILE A 16 25.11 8.24 10.07
CA ILE A 16 24.31 9.45 9.85
C ILE A 16 23.67 9.42 8.46
N LYS A 17 24.42 9.03 7.42
CA LYS A 17 23.89 8.91 6.05
C LYS A 17 22.71 7.93 5.97
N LYS A 18 22.81 6.79 6.65
CA LYS A 18 21.72 5.80 6.67
C LYS A 18 20.44 6.39 7.27
N LYS A 19 20.55 7.03 8.45
CA LYS A 19 19.41 7.70 9.10
C LYS A 19 18.79 8.81 8.23
N GLN A 20 19.61 9.58 7.52
CA GLN A 20 19.14 10.58 6.57
C GLN A 20 18.34 9.94 5.43
N GLN A 21 18.84 8.83 4.87
CA GLN A 21 18.17 8.10 3.81
C GLN A 21 16.85 7.49 4.29
N ASP A 22 16.79 6.96 5.52
CA ASP A 22 15.57 6.41 6.11
C ASP A 22 14.46 7.49 6.22
N VAL A 23 14.84 8.72 6.61
CA VAL A 23 13.90 9.86 6.68
C VAL A 23 13.41 10.28 5.29
N LEU A 24 14.30 10.35 4.30
CA LEU A 24 13.92 10.68 2.93
C LEU A 24 12.98 9.62 2.34
N GLY A 25 13.32 8.33 2.49
CA GLY A 25 12.50 7.23 2.00
C GLY A 25 11.10 7.23 2.62
N PHE A 26 10.97 7.57 3.90
CA PHE A 26 9.66 7.70 4.54
C PHE A 26 8.83 8.86 3.95
N LEU A 27 9.45 10.02 3.72
CA LEU A 27 8.75 11.18 3.15
C LEU A 27 8.36 10.95 1.69
N ASP A 28 9.21 10.30 0.92
CA ASP A 28 8.93 9.95 -0.48
C ASP A 28 7.76 8.98 -0.55
N ASN A 29 7.74 7.91 0.27
CA ASN A 29 6.62 6.97 0.33
C ASN A 29 5.29 7.66 0.69
N ARG A 30 5.33 8.59 1.66
CA ARG A 30 4.13 9.35 2.06
C ARG A 30 3.64 10.28 0.95
N THR A 31 4.55 10.91 0.22
CA THR A 31 4.22 11.80 -0.90
C THR A 31 3.64 10.99 -2.05
N TRP A 32 4.31 9.90 -2.42
CA TRP A 32 3.85 8.99 -3.45
C TRP A 32 2.47 8.41 -3.14
N MET A 33 2.23 7.95 -1.90
CA MET A 33 0.90 7.48 -1.48
C MET A 33 -0.17 8.56 -1.68
N ARG A 34 0.09 9.81 -1.30
CA ARG A 34 -0.85 10.93 -1.49
C ARG A 34 -1.15 11.25 -2.94
N GLU A 35 -0.19 11.04 -3.83
CA GLU A 35 -0.34 11.29 -5.27
C GLU A 35 -1.05 10.15 -6.00
N ASN A 36 -0.98 8.92 -5.46
CA ASN A 36 -1.49 7.71 -6.13
C ASN A 36 -2.75 7.12 -5.49
N VAL A 37 -3.19 7.60 -4.31
CA VAL A 37 -4.53 7.29 -3.78
C VAL A 37 -5.55 8.22 -4.47
N PRO A 38 -6.61 7.66 -5.10
CA PRO A 38 -7.67 8.46 -5.69
C PRO A 38 -8.50 9.18 -4.61
N GLU A 39 -9.06 10.34 -4.98
CA GLU A 39 -10.10 11.10 -4.23
C GLU A 39 -9.68 11.79 -2.92
N ASP A 40 -8.77 11.25 -2.13
CA ASP A 40 -8.32 11.87 -0.87
C ASP A 40 -6.90 12.47 -1.00
N ARG A 41 -6.77 13.78 -0.73
CA ARG A 41 -5.47 14.47 -0.66
C ARG A 41 -4.67 14.17 0.62
N TYR A 42 -5.31 13.57 1.61
CA TYR A 42 -4.74 13.21 2.90
C TYR A 42 -5.15 11.80 3.35
N PRO A 43 -4.93 10.77 2.52
CA PRO A 43 -5.36 9.42 2.82
C PRO A 43 -4.71 8.94 4.11
N LEU A 44 -5.53 8.35 4.98
CA LEU A 44 -5.07 7.74 6.22
C LEU A 44 -4.57 6.31 5.91
N PRO A 45 -3.42 5.89 6.46
CA PRO A 45 -2.98 4.51 6.33
C PRO A 45 -3.93 3.56 7.10
N PRO A 46 -4.05 2.28 6.67
CA PRO A 46 -3.34 1.65 5.55
C PRO A 46 -3.94 1.96 4.17
N GLN A 47 -3.07 2.04 3.16
CA GLN A 47 -3.44 2.18 1.74
C GLN A 47 -2.74 1.07 0.96
N ILE A 48 -3.51 0.21 0.30
CA ILE A 48 -3.02 -1.04 -0.28
C ILE A 48 -2.79 -0.83 -1.77
N PHE A 49 -1.60 -1.22 -2.21
CA PHE A 49 -1.18 -1.18 -3.60
C PHE A 49 -0.67 -2.56 -3.99
N ASN A 50 -0.95 -2.95 -5.24
CA ASN A 50 -0.24 -4.03 -5.90
C ASN A 50 0.69 -3.38 -6.92
N GLU A 51 1.99 -3.41 -6.64
CA GLU A 51 3.00 -2.61 -7.33
C GLU A 51 2.63 -1.12 -7.34
N SER A 52 2.30 -0.56 -8.51
CA SER A 52 1.86 0.84 -8.67
C SER A 52 0.34 0.98 -8.76
N GLN A 53 -0.42 -0.11 -8.77
CA GLN A 53 -1.87 -0.07 -8.87
C GLN A 53 -2.50 0.05 -7.49
N TYR A 54 -3.25 1.13 -7.27
CA TYR A 54 -4.06 1.28 -6.06
C TYR A 54 -5.16 0.22 -6.01
N ARG A 55 -5.27 -0.48 -4.87
CA ARG A 55 -6.25 -1.55 -4.66
C ARG A 55 -7.38 -1.12 -3.73
N GLY A 56 -7.08 -0.27 -2.75
CA GLY A 56 -8.07 0.26 -1.81
C GLY A 56 -7.45 0.59 -0.46
N ASP A 57 -8.27 1.13 0.43
CA ASP A 57 -7.94 1.42 1.82
C ASP A 57 -8.33 0.23 2.74
N TYR A 58 -8.41 0.49 4.04
CA TYR A 58 -8.83 -0.51 5.01
C TYR A 58 -10.27 -1.00 4.79
N ASP A 59 -11.21 -0.08 4.54
CA ASP A 59 -12.62 -0.42 4.42
C ASP A 59 -12.86 -1.28 3.19
N ALA A 60 -12.22 -0.94 2.05
CA ALA A 60 -12.27 -1.76 0.84
C ALA A 60 -11.67 -3.17 1.05
N PHE A 61 -10.56 -3.27 1.78
CA PHE A 61 -9.99 -4.57 2.14
C PHE A 61 -10.90 -5.38 3.06
N PHE A 62 -11.51 -4.72 4.05
CA PHE A 62 -12.41 -5.37 4.98
C PHE A 62 -13.65 -5.90 4.26
N GLU A 63 -14.26 -5.11 3.37
CA GLU A 63 -15.36 -5.56 2.52
C GLU A 63 -14.96 -6.76 1.64
N ALA A 64 -13.79 -6.71 1.01
CA ALA A 64 -13.29 -7.83 0.23
C ALA A 64 -13.11 -9.10 1.09
N ARG A 65 -12.67 -8.95 2.34
CA ARG A 65 -12.56 -10.06 3.28
C ARG A 65 -13.90 -10.67 3.63
N GLU A 66 -14.89 -9.86 3.96
CA GLU A 66 -16.24 -10.33 4.31
C GLU A 66 -16.89 -11.06 3.12
N ASN A 67 -16.60 -10.61 1.90
CA ASN A 67 -17.08 -11.23 0.67
C ASN A 67 -16.25 -12.43 0.17
N ASN A 68 -15.24 -12.89 0.91
CA ASN A 68 -14.28 -13.91 0.47
C ASN A 68 -13.64 -13.60 -0.89
N ALA A 69 -13.31 -12.33 -1.15
CA ALA A 69 -12.78 -11.81 -2.41
C ALA A 69 -11.41 -11.13 -2.23
N VAL A 70 -10.63 -11.54 -1.22
CA VAL A 70 -9.35 -10.89 -0.87
C VAL A 70 -8.32 -11.04 -1.98
N TYR A 71 -8.25 -12.20 -2.63
CA TYR A 71 -7.26 -12.39 -3.70
C TYR A 71 -7.62 -11.54 -4.92
N ALA A 72 -8.89 -11.51 -5.31
CA ALA A 72 -9.38 -10.58 -6.32
C ALA A 72 -9.11 -9.12 -5.95
N PHE A 73 -9.37 -8.71 -4.71
CA PHE A 73 -9.06 -7.36 -4.21
C PHE A 73 -7.58 -7.04 -4.27
N LEU A 74 -6.68 -7.97 -3.95
CA LEU A 74 -5.23 -7.76 -4.05
C LEU A 74 -4.71 -7.83 -5.48
N GLY A 75 -5.52 -8.24 -6.46
CA GLY A 75 -5.09 -8.43 -7.85
C GLY A 75 -4.22 -9.67 -8.02
N LEU A 76 -4.44 -10.69 -7.19
CA LEU A 76 -3.73 -11.96 -7.20
C LEU A 76 -4.59 -13.05 -7.82
N THR A 77 -3.95 -14.07 -8.38
CA THR A 77 -4.65 -15.28 -8.80
C THR A 77 -5.17 -16.02 -7.58
N VAL A 78 -6.44 -16.40 -7.59
CA VAL A 78 -7.05 -17.17 -6.51
C VAL A 78 -6.38 -18.56 -6.44
N PRO A 79 -5.78 -18.93 -5.30
CA PRO A 79 -5.14 -20.24 -5.18
C PRO A 79 -6.18 -21.37 -5.14
N PRO A 80 -5.91 -22.52 -5.78
CA PRO A 80 -6.79 -23.69 -5.71
C PRO A 80 -6.99 -24.16 -4.26
N GLY A 81 -8.22 -24.55 -3.91
CA GLY A 81 -8.57 -25.00 -2.55
C GLY A 81 -8.69 -23.87 -1.52
N SER A 82 -8.62 -22.61 -1.94
CA SER A 82 -8.98 -21.48 -1.08
C SER A 82 -10.50 -21.34 -0.95
N LYS A 83 -10.94 -20.70 0.14
CA LYS A 83 -12.36 -20.38 0.37
C LYS A 83 -12.98 -19.57 -0.76
N GLU A 84 -12.19 -18.67 -1.35
CA GLU A 84 -12.61 -17.84 -2.50
C GLU A 84 -12.84 -18.69 -3.74
N ALA A 85 -11.93 -19.63 -4.06
CA ALA A 85 -12.11 -20.56 -5.17
C ALA A 85 -13.37 -21.44 -4.99
N GLU A 86 -13.60 -21.93 -3.77
CA GLU A 86 -14.80 -22.70 -3.45
C GLU A 86 -16.10 -21.88 -3.59
N ALA A 87 -16.07 -20.60 -3.16
CA ALA A 87 -17.21 -19.70 -3.28
C ALA A 87 -17.55 -19.40 -4.75
N GLN A 88 -16.54 -19.12 -5.59
CA GLN A 88 -16.72 -18.88 -7.03
C GLN A 88 -17.25 -20.10 -7.78
N ALA A 89 -16.83 -21.30 -7.40
CA ALA A 89 -17.34 -22.54 -7.99
C ALA A 89 -18.82 -22.79 -7.65
N LYS A 90 -19.26 -22.42 -6.44
CA LYS A 90 -20.65 -22.59 -5.99
C LYS A 90 -21.64 -21.61 -6.62
N GLN A 91 -21.19 -20.45 -7.09
CA GLN A 91 -22.04 -19.44 -7.74
C GLN A 91 -22.30 -19.71 -9.23
N GLN A 92 -21.57 -20.65 -9.84
CA GLN A 92 -21.70 -21.02 -11.26
C GLN A 92 -22.60 -22.25 -11.49
N VAL A 93 -23.28 -22.72 -10.45
CA VAL A 93 -24.21 -23.87 -10.44
C VAL A 93 -25.61 -23.36 -10.13
#